data_AF-A0A142X411-F1
#
_entry.id   AF-A0A142X411-F1
#
_cell.length_a   1.000
_cell.length_b   1.000
_cell.length_c   1.000
_cell.angle_alpha   90.00
_cell.angle_beta   90.00
_cell.angle_gamma   90.00
#
_symmetry.space_group_name_H-M   'P 1'
#
loop_
_entity.id
_entity.type
_entity.pdbx_description
1 polymer ?
#
loop_
_entity_poly.entity_id
_entity_poly.type
_entity_poly.pdbx_seq_one_letter_code
_entity_poly.pdbx_strand_id
1 'polypeptide(L)'
;MWNLKGRGAEGTDSGKPVLAGGILSMPLCTFVMLREIVGSAEMWNASTSKQDEARALGLVEAGLVVRGDDGYRATSAGEQVASAVARTCRDDLWPSTGIVQVDVNALGW
;
A
#
# COMPACT_ATOMS: atom_id res chain seq x y z
N MET A 1 19.86 -41.17 4.29
CA MET A 1 18.61 -40.89 3.57
C MET A 1 18.07 -39.59 4.15
N TRP A 2 18.08 -38.52 3.37
CA TRP A 2 17.95 -37.15 3.88
C TRP A 2 16.49 -36.81 4.19
N ASN A 3 16.20 -36.45 5.44
CA ASN A 3 14.93 -35.89 5.88
C ASN A 3 14.82 -34.45 5.37
N LEU A 4 13.93 -34.19 4.41
CA LEU A 4 13.56 -32.85 4.00
C LEU A 4 12.66 -32.21 5.06
N LYS A 5 13.30 -31.59 6.05
CA LYS A 5 12.68 -30.59 6.93
C LYS A 5 13.00 -29.20 6.38
N GLY A 6 12.30 -28.78 5.32
CA GLY A 6 12.14 -27.35 5.02
C GLY A 6 11.05 -26.83 5.95
N ARG A 7 11.35 -26.19 7.09
CA ARG A 7 11.85 -24.81 7.25
C ARG A 7 11.17 -23.84 6.30
N GLY A 8 10.33 -23.00 6.90
CA GLY A 8 10.20 -21.61 6.50
C GLY A 8 9.10 -21.29 5.49
N ALA A 9 7.86 -21.65 5.78
CA ALA A 9 6.80 -20.68 5.52
C ALA A 9 6.94 -19.61 6.60
N GLU A 10 7.94 -18.74 6.44
CA GLU A 10 7.91 -17.43 7.10
C GLU A 10 6.62 -16.79 6.62
N GLY A 11 5.68 -16.59 7.56
CA GLY A 11 4.45 -15.91 7.29
C GLY A 11 4.81 -14.58 6.65
N THR A 12 4.57 -14.47 5.35
CA THR A 12 4.68 -13.23 4.61
C THR A 12 3.79 -12.25 5.36
N ASP A 13 4.39 -11.23 5.97
CA ASP A 13 3.71 -10.11 6.59
C ASP A 13 2.80 -9.50 5.53
N SER A 14 1.55 -9.99 5.49
CA SER A 14 0.67 -9.90 4.32
C SER A 14 -0.02 -8.54 4.25
N GLY A 15 0.37 -7.61 5.14
CA GLY A 15 -0.17 -6.27 5.24
C GLY A 15 0.66 -5.19 4.54
N LYS A 16 1.93 -5.46 4.22
CA LYS A 16 2.85 -4.43 3.73
C LYS A 16 2.89 -4.34 2.20
N PRO A 17 2.94 -3.13 1.63
CA PRO A 17 3.25 -2.97 0.21
C PRO A 17 4.63 -3.56 -0.13
N VAL A 18 4.73 -4.21 -1.29
CA VAL A 18 5.98 -4.81 -1.77
C VAL A 18 6.27 -4.32 -3.19
N LEU A 19 7.49 -3.84 -3.43
CA LEU A 19 7.97 -3.49 -4.76
C LEU A 19 8.89 -4.59 -5.29
N ALA A 20 8.51 -5.24 -6.39
CA ALA A 20 9.32 -6.27 -7.05
C ALA A 20 9.24 -6.13 -8.57
N GLY A 21 10.39 -6.01 -9.24
CA GLY A 21 10.45 -5.89 -10.70
C GLY A 21 9.72 -4.66 -11.27
N GLY A 22 9.59 -3.57 -10.49
CA GLY A 22 8.83 -2.39 -10.86
C GLY A 22 7.31 -2.52 -10.66
N ILE A 23 6.84 -3.62 -10.10
CA ILE A 23 5.44 -3.79 -9.71
C ILE A 23 5.30 -3.59 -8.21
N LEU A 24 4.56 -2.57 -7.82
CA LEU A 24 4.10 -2.33 -6.47
C LEU A 24 2.83 -3.12 -6.22
N SER A 25 2.91 -4.13 -5.36
CA SER A 25 1.77 -4.94 -4.93
C SER A 25 1.38 -4.54 -3.51
N MET A 26 0.10 -4.22 -3.28
CA MET A 26 -0.40 -3.85 -1.95
C MET A 26 -1.78 -4.44 -1.67
N PRO A 27 -2.10 -4.79 -0.42
CA PRO A 27 -3.47 -5.17 -0.05
C PRO A 27 -4.47 -4.04 -0.35
N LEU A 28 -5.68 -4.41 -0.76
CA LEU A 28 -6.75 -3.46 -1.08
C LEU A 28 -7.06 -2.54 0.10
N CYS A 29 -7.06 -3.04 1.33
CA CYS A 29 -7.27 -2.22 2.52
C CYS A 29 -6.15 -1.19 2.74
N THR A 30 -4.90 -1.53 2.42
CA THR A 30 -3.76 -0.61 2.46
C THR A 30 -3.89 0.44 1.36
N PHE A 31 -4.39 0.08 0.18
CA PHE A 31 -4.70 1.03 -0.89
C PHE A 31 -5.85 1.98 -0.53
N VAL A 32 -6.94 1.46 0.05
CA VAL A 32 -8.08 2.29 0.49
C VAL A 32 -7.60 3.37 1.45
N MET A 33 -6.73 3.02 2.40
CA MET A 33 -6.08 3.99 3.28
C MET A 33 -5.26 5.04 2.51
N LEU A 34 -4.43 4.64 1.54
CA LEU A 34 -3.70 5.59 0.71
C LEU A 34 -4.65 6.57 0.00
N ARG A 35 -5.77 6.06 -0.54
CA ARG A 35 -6.79 6.89 -1.20
C ARG A 35 -7.46 7.86 -0.23
N GLU A 36 -7.75 7.44 0.99
CA GLU A 36 -8.29 8.32 2.04
C GLU A 36 -7.30 9.42 2.41
N ILE A 37 -6.01 9.09 2.58
CA ILE A 37 -4.95 10.05 2.86
C ILE A 37 -4.82 11.08 1.73
N VAL A 38 -4.89 10.64 0.46
CA VAL A 38 -4.83 11.54 -0.72
C VAL A 38 -6.08 12.42 -0.83
N GLY A 39 -7.26 11.90 -0.49
CA GLY A 39 -8.53 12.63 -0.56
C GLY A 39 -8.78 13.58 0.62
N SER A 40 -8.02 13.45 1.69
CA SER A 40 -8.15 14.30 2.88
C SER A 40 -7.53 15.68 2.61
N ALA A 41 -8.34 16.74 2.76
CA ALA A 41 -7.87 18.13 2.68
C ALA A 41 -6.95 18.51 3.87
N GLU A 42 -7.01 17.74 4.96
CA GLU A 42 -6.16 17.88 6.16
C GLU A 42 -5.29 16.63 6.37
N MET A 43 -4.31 16.68 7.29
CA MET A 43 -3.52 15.50 7.65
C MET A 43 -4.44 14.37 8.13
N TRP A 44 -4.21 13.15 7.62
CA TRP A 44 -4.94 11.98 8.09
C TRP A 44 -4.40 11.63 9.47
N ASN A 45 -5.17 11.99 10.49
CA ASN A 45 -4.93 11.54 11.85
C ASN A 45 -5.29 10.07 11.91
N ALA A 46 -4.34 9.22 12.32
CA ALA A 46 -4.60 7.81 12.58
C ALA A 46 -5.50 7.65 13.80
N SER A 47 -6.74 8.09 13.70
CA SER A 47 -7.77 7.60 14.58
C SER A 47 -7.94 6.11 14.26
N THR A 48 -8.04 5.29 15.31
CA THR A 48 -8.89 4.09 15.33
C THR A 48 -8.38 2.73 14.81
N SER A 49 -7.10 2.33 14.90
CA SER A 49 -6.69 0.93 15.27
C SER A 49 -5.19 0.66 15.07
N LYS A 50 -4.65 -0.37 15.77
CA LYS A 50 -3.28 -0.88 15.53
C LYS A 50 -3.06 -1.38 14.10
N GLN A 51 -4.12 -1.86 13.45
CA GLN A 51 -4.03 -2.36 12.08
C GLN A 51 -3.88 -1.20 11.09
N ASP A 52 -4.59 -0.11 11.32
CA ASP A 52 -4.48 1.08 10.49
C ASP A 52 -3.13 1.75 10.65
N GLU A 53 -2.59 1.79 11.87
CA GLU A 53 -1.22 2.25 12.10
C GLU A 53 -0.20 1.38 11.35
N ALA A 54 -0.34 0.05 11.37
CA ALA A 54 0.55 -0.84 10.63
C ALA A 54 0.48 -0.62 9.10
N ARG A 55 -0.72 -0.38 8.56
CA ARG A 55 -0.91 -0.05 7.13
C ARG A 55 -0.27 1.29 6.78
N ALA A 56 -0.49 2.32 7.61
CA ALA A 56 0.10 3.64 7.41
C ALA A 56 1.63 3.58 7.46
N LEU A 57 2.20 2.81 8.38
CA LEU A 57 3.64 2.56 8.44
C LEU A 57 4.14 1.81 7.19
N GLY A 58 3.41 0.83 6.69
CA GLY A 58 3.73 0.17 5.42
C GLY A 58 3.74 1.14 4.23
N LEU A 59 2.83 2.11 4.19
CA LEU A 59 2.81 3.17 3.18
C LEU A 59 3.99 4.15 3.33
N VAL A 60 4.44 4.42 4.57
CA VAL A 60 5.64 5.21 4.86
C VAL A 60 6.90 4.49 4.42
N GLU A 61 7.04 3.20 4.74
CA GLU A 61 8.17 2.36 4.29
C GLU A 61 8.24 2.30 2.76
N ALA A 62 7.10 2.31 2.08
CA ALA A 62 7.01 2.34 0.62
C ALA A 62 7.22 3.74 0.00
N GLY A 63 7.41 4.80 0.80
CA GLY A 63 7.60 6.18 0.32
C GLY A 63 6.36 6.85 -0.27
N LEU A 64 5.17 6.26 -0.09
CA LEU A 64 3.89 6.77 -0.61
C LEU A 64 3.28 7.81 0.31
N VAL A 65 3.66 7.78 1.58
CA VAL A 65 3.16 8.64 2.65
C VAL A 65 4.33 9.08 3.50
N VAL A 66 4.25 10.29 4.06
CA VAL A 66 5.15 10.77 5.11
C VAL A 66 4.38 10.90 6.43
N ARG A 67 5.04 10.57 7.54
CA ARG A 67 4.54 10.78 8.88
C ARG A 67 4.99 12.15 9.38
N GLY A 68 4.04 13.01 9.76
CA GLY A 68 4.27 14.25 10.50
C GLY A 68 3.89 14.10 11.97
N ASP A 69 4.01 15.20 12.71
CA ASP A 69 3.68 15.23 14.15
C ASP A 69 2.18 15.01 14.40
N ASP A 70 1.32 15.51 13.50
CA ASP A 70 -0.14 15.46 13.60
C ASP A 70 -0.79 14.50 12.59
N GLY A 71 -0.07 13.46 12.15
CA GLY A 71 -0.63 12.40 11.30
C GLY A 71 0.15 12.09 10.03
N TYR A 72 -0.57 11.70 8.98
CA TYR A 72 0.01 11.19 7.74
C TYR A 72 -0.39 12.07 6.54
N ARG A 73 0.53 12.25 5.59
CA ARG A 73 0.31 12.98 4.34
C ARG A 73 0.85 12.19 3.16
N ALA A 74 0.11 12.16 2.06
CA ALA A 74 0.58 11.54 0.83
C ALA A 74 1.80 12.29 0.26
N THR A 75 2.74 11.55 -0.31
CA THR A 75 3.78 12.13 -1.16
C THR A 75 3.23 12.34 -2.57
N SER A 76 3.92 13.11 -3.41
CA SER A 76 3.62 13.15 -4.86
C SER A 76 3.62 11.75 -5.48
N ALA A 77 4.42 10.87 -4.90
CA ALA A 77 4.47 9.47 -5.23
C ALA A 77 3.14 8.74 -4.89
N GLY A 78 2.68 8.85 -3.64
CA GLY A 78 1.39 8.31 -3.22
C GLY A 78 0.20 8.81 -4.06
N GLU A 79 0.20 10.10 -4.40
CA GLU A 79 -0.83 10.69 -5.27
C GLU A 79 -0.84 10.08 -6.67
N GLN A 80 0.33 9.89 -7.28
CA GLN A 80 0.44 9.28 -8.61
C GLN A 80 -0.06 7.84 -8.62
N VAL A 81 0.30 7.05 -7.60
CA VAL A 81 -0.17 5.67 -7.43
C VAL A 81 -1.69 5.63 -7.26
N ALA A 82 -2.25 6.45 -6.37
CA ALA A 82 -3.70 6.53 -6.15
C ALA A 82 -4.45 6.90 -7.44
N SER A 83 -3.92 7.90 -8.17
CA SER A 83 -4.48 8.34 -9.45
C SER A 83 -4.38 7.25 -10.54
N ALA A 84 -3.27 6.51 -10.59
CA ALA A 84 -3.07 5.43 -11.55
C ALA A 84 -4.09 4.31 -11.34
N VAL A 85 -4.25 3.85 -10.09
CA VAL A 85 -5.22 2.82 -9.74
C VAL A 85 -6.66 3.27 -10.02
N ALA A 86 -7.00 4.53 -9.71
CA ALA A 86 -8.34 5.06 -10.02
C ALA A 86 -8.64 5.10 -11.53
N ARG A 87 -7.62 5.24 -12.38
CA ARG A 87 -7.79 5.19 -13.84
C ARG A 87 -7.95 3.78 -14.38
N THR A 88 -7.31 2.78 -13.76
CA THR A 88 -7.33 1.38 -14.22
C THR A 88 -8.52 0.60 -13.65
N CYS A 89 -8.92 0.87 -12.41
CA CYS A 89 -10.06 0.25 -11.73
C CYS A 89 -11.29 1.18 -11.76
N ARG A 90 -11.79 1.49 -12.96
CA ARG A 90 -13.06 2.23 -13.11
C ARG A 90 -14.25 1.35 -12.72
N ASP A 91 -15.33 1.98 -12.26
CA ASP A 91 -16.66 1.36 -12.06
C ASP A 91 -16.69 0.15 -11.11
N ASP A 92 -16.04 0.26 -9.93
CA ASP A 92 -16.02 -0.75 -8.87
C ASP A 92 -15.43 -2.13 -9.26
N LEU A 93 -14.67 -2.17 -10.36
CA LEU A 93 -13.86 -3.33 -10.75
C LEU A 93 -12.60 -3.43 -9.88
N TRP A 94 -12.81 -3.58 -8.58
CA TRP A 94 -11.75 -3.84 -7.62
C TRP A 94 -11.20 -5.26 -7.82
N PRO A 95 -9.89 -5.48 -7.61
CA PRO A 95 -9.30 -6.80 -7.72
C PRO A 95 -10.01 -7.78 -6.77
N SER A 96 -10.60 -8.84 -7.32
CA SER A 96 -11.26 -9.89 -6.53
C SER A 96 -10.29 -10.65 -5.61
N THR A 97 -9.00 -10.58 -5.91
CA THR A 97 -7.90 -11.13 -5.10
C THR A 97 -7.63 -10.30 -3.84
N GLY A 98 -8.18 -9.08 -3.74
CA GLY A 98 -7.89 -8.15 -2.65
C GLY A 98 -6.49 -7.56 -2.69
N ILE A 99 -5.77 -7.67 -3.82
CA ILE A 99 -4.43 -7.11 -4.02
C ILE A 99 -4.48 -6.13 -5.20
N VAL A 100 -4.03 -4.92 -4.96
CA VAL A 100 -3.80 -3.88 -5.98
C VAL A 100 -2.36 -4.00 -6.46
N GLN A 101 -2.16 -4.04 -7.78
CA GLN A 101 -0.85 -4.07 -8.41
C GLN A 101 -0.69 -2.86 -9.32
N VAL A 102 0.44 -2.16 -9.20
CA VAL A 102 0.75 -0.95 -9.95
C VAL A 102 2.13 -1.08 -10.56
N ASP A 103 2.23 -0.92 -11.88
CA ASP A 103 3.52 -0.76 -12.54
C ASP A 103 4.04 0.67 -12.30
N VAL A 104 5.03 0.81 -11.42
CA VAL A 104 5.56 2.13 -11.05
C VAL A 104 6.54 2.67 -12.08
N ASN A 105 7.10 1.83 -12.96
CA ASN A 105 7.91 2.31 -14.08
C ASN A 105 7.04 3.09 -15.07
N ALA A 106 5.79 2.67 -15.25
CA ALA A 106 4.80 3.40 -16.05
C ALA A 106 4.43 4.77 -15.45
N LEU A 107 4.77 5.03 -14.19
CA LEU A 107 4.58 6.30 -13.49
C LEU A 107 5.84 7.19 -13.52
N GLY A 108 6.97 6.67 -14.02
CA GLY A 108 8.23 7.40 -14.09
C GLY A 108 9.04 7.44 -12.79
N TRP A 109 8.89 6.42 -11.93
CA TRP A 109 9.76 6.19 -10.77
C TRP A 109 10.87 5.20 -11.06
#